data_AF-B9ENJ1-F1
#
_entry.id   AF-B9ENJ1-F1
#
_cell.length_a   1.000
_cell.length_b   1.000
_cell.length_c   1.000
_cell.angle_alpha   90.00
_cell.angle_beta   90.00
_cell.angle_gamma   90.00
#
_symmetry.space_group_name_H-M   'P 1'
#
loop_
_entity.id
_entity.type
_entity.pdbx_description
1 polymer ?
#
loop_
_entity_poly.entity_id
_entity_poly.type
_entity_poly.pdbx_seq_one_letter_code
_entity_poly.pdbx_strand_id
1 'polypeptide(L)'
;MCKMTFEELSGEYSTERMDTVTKALEEVLSSALPQGCITVGVYEAAKSLNVDPDNVVLCILATDDEDVKDVALQIHFTLIQAFCCENDINILRVNNTRRLAEILGGGGKQGGEPLHGPVGAHH
;
A
#
# COMPACT_ATOMS: atom_id res chain seq x y z
N MET A 1 7.40 0.86 21.70
CA MET A 1 7.13 -0.60 21.64
C MET A 1 5.85 -0.76 20.84
N CYS A 2 5.93 -1.13 19.57
CA CYS A 2 4.72 -1.29 18.75
C CYS A 2 3.77 -2.26 19.43
N LYS A 3 2.55 -1.79 19.65
CA LYS A 3 1.52 -2.57 20.32
C LYS A 3 1.05 -3.65 19.34
N MET A 4 1.66 -4.84 19.42
CA MET A 4 1.11 -6.05 18.81
C MET A 4 -0.15 -6.45 19.58
N THR A 5 -1.26 -5.76 19.35
CA THR A 5 -2.58 -6.27 19.75
C THR A 5 -3.08 -7.18 18.65
N PHE A 6 -2.66 -8.45 18.70
CA PHE A 6 -3.47 -9.54 18.20
C PHE A 6 -4.02 -10.27 19.43
N GLU A 7 -5.12 -9.75 19.97
CA GLU A 7 -5.94 -10.48 20.92
C GLU A 7 -6.96 -11.29 20.11
N GLU A 8 -6.82 -12.61 20.13
CA GLU A 8 -7.80 -13.56 19.61
C GLU A 8 -9.15 -13.31 20.28
N LEU A 9 -10.05 -12.65 19.55
CA LEU A 9 -11.46 -12.63 19.88
C LEU A 9 -12.16 -13.70 19.03
N SER A 10 -12.22 -14.89 19.63
CA SER A 10 -13.04 -16.02 19.19
C SER A 10 -14.52 -15.61 19.15
N GLY A 11 -15.21 -15.86 18.03
CA GLY A 11 -16.66 -15.72 17.91
C GLY A 11 -17.11 -15.24 16.52
N GLU A 12 -18.27 -15.71 16.06
CA GLU A 12 -18.89 -15.40 14.75
C GLU A 12 -19.03 -13.89 14.45
N TYR A 13 -18.95 -13.04 15.48
CA TYR A 13 -18.91 -11.57 15.40
C TYR A 13 -17.64 -11.01 14.72
N SER A 14 -16.56 -11.80 14.64
CA SER A 14 -15.27 -11.38 14.09
C SER A 14 -15.34 -11.25 12.57
N THR A 15 -16.11 -12.11 11.90
CA THR A 15 -16.22 -12.11 10.43
C THR A 15 -16.99 -10.89 9.93
N GLU A 16 -18.17 -10.60 10.50
CA GLU A 16 -18.99 -9.43 10.13
C GLU A 16 -18.25 -8.09 10.35
N ARG A 17 -17.43 -8.01 11.40
CA ARG A 17 -16.58 -6.84 11.66
C ARG A 17 -15.45 -6.74 10.64
N MET A 18 -14.82 -7.84 10.27
CA MET A 18 -13.76 -7.85 9.27
C MET A 18 -14.28 -7.56 7.85
N ASP A 19 -15.51 -7.99 7.53
CA ASP A 19 -16.19 -7.59 6.29
C ASP A 19 -16.44 -6.09 6.25
N THR A 20 -16.82 -5.50 7.39
CA THR A 20 -17.01 -4.04 7.52
C THR A 20 -15.71 -3.28 7.34
N VAL A 21 -14.61 -3.74 7.96
CA VAL A 21 -13.27 -3.16 7.79
C VAL A 21 -12.82 -3.25 6.33
N THR A 22 -13.07 -4.39 5.69
CA THR A 22 -12.74 -4.57 4.27
C THR A 22 -13.47 -3.56 3.42
N LYS A 23 -14.79 -3.44 3.55
CA LYS A 23 -15.58 -2.46 2.78
C LYS A 23 -15.12 -1.03 3.02
N ALA A 24 -14.88 -0.64 4.28
CA ALA A 24 -14.40 0.69 4.61
C ALA A 24 -13.03 0.98 3.95
N LEU A 25 -12.13 0.00 3.94
CA LEU A 25 -10.84 0.13 3.26
C LEU A 25 -11.01 0.31 1.74
N GLU A 26 -11.91 -0.45 1.11
CA GLU A 26 -12.22 -0.29 -0.32
C GLU A 26 -12.78 1.09 -0.64
N GLU A 27 -13.68 1.61 0.18
CA GLU A 27 -14.26 2.96 0.02
C GLU A 27 -13.19 4.05 0.17
N VAL A 28 -12.31 3.93 1.16
CA VAL A 28 -11.19 4.85 1.36
C VAL A 28 -10.25 4.83 0.16
N LEU A 29 -9.86 3.65 -0.32
CA LEU A 29 -8.98 3.53 -1.48
C LEU A 29 -9.64 4.05 -2.76
N SER A 30 -10.92 3.74 -2.98
CA SER A 30 -11.66 4.19 -4.16
C SER A 30 -11.83 5.71 -4.20
N SER A 31 -11.96 6.35 -3.04
CA SER A 31 -12.06 7.80 -2.93
C SER A 31 -10.70 8.51 -2.96
N ALA A 32 -9.65 7.88 -2.44
CA ALA A 32 -8.29 8.42 -2.44
C ALA A 32 -7.61 8.34 -3.82
N LEU A 33 -7.90 7.30 -4.61
CA LEU A 33 -7.31 7.10 -5.94
C LEU A 33 -7.46 8.32 -6.87
N PRO A 34 -8.66 8.90 -7.11
CA PRO A 34 -8.81 10.07 -7.97
C PRO A 34 -8.19 11.36 -7.39
N GLN A 35 -7.91 11.40 -6.08
CA GLN A 35 -7.27 12.54 -5.43
C GLN A 35 -5.74 12.53 -5.61
N GLY A 36 -5.17 11.45 -6.14
CA GLY A 36 -3.73 11.31 -6.36
C GLY A 36 -2.92 11.17 -5.07
N CYS A 37 -3.55 10.77 -3.96
CA CYS A 37 -2.90 10.62 -2.66
C CYS A 37 -2.48 9.17 -2.33
N ILE A 38 -2.51 8.27 -3.33
CA ILE A 38 -2.06 6.88 -3.18
C ILE A 38 -0.71 6.70 -3.88
N THR A 39 0.27 6.17 -3.15
CA THR A 39 1.51 5.63 -3.72
C THR A 39 1.39 4.12 -3.84
N VAL A 40 1.66 3.57 -5.02
CA VAL A 40 1.57 2.12 -5.29
C VAL A 40 2.96 1.59 -5.62
N GLY A 41 3.34 0.49 -4.97
CA GLY A 41 4.66 -0.13 -5.14
C GLY A 41 5.52 -0.02 -3.88
N VAL A 42 6.32 -1.06 -3.61
CA VAL A 42 7.13 -1.18 -2.39
C VAL A 42 8.26 -0.15 -2.38
N TYR A 43 8.91 0.05 -3.52
CA TYR A 43 10.03 0.99 -3.65
C TYR A 43 9.56 2.44 -3.58
N GLU A 44 8.44 2.74 -4.23
CA GLU A 44 7.79 4.05 -4.26
C GLU A 44 7.30 4.41 -2.85
N ALA A 45 6.65 3.47 -2.15
CA ALA A 45 6.25 3.66 -0.77
C ALA A 45 7.45 3.91 0.15
N ALA A 46 8.53 3.11 0.03
CA ALA A 46 9.75 3.32 0.80
C ALA A 46 10.38 4.69 0.53
N LYS A 47 10.36 5.15 -0.72
CA LYS A 47 10.84 6.48 -1.10
C LYS A 47 9.99 7.58 -0.47
N SER A 48 8.66 7.48 -0.54
CA SER A 48 7.74 8.46 0.08
C SER A 48 7.95 8.55 1.59
N LEU A 49 8.02 7.39 2.26
CA LEU A 49 8.31 7.29 3.69
C LEU A 49 9.64 7.93 4.07
N ASN A 50 10.67 7.79 3.24
CA ASN A 50 11.98 8.37 3.50
C ASN A 50 12.06 9.88 3.20
N VAL A 51 11.20 10.41 2.32
CA VAL A 51 11.20 11.83 1.94
C VAL A 51 10.34 12.65 2.90
N ASP A 52 9.11 12.21 3.18
CA ASP A 52 8.14 12.92 4.00
C ASP A 52 7.19 11.91 4.69
N PRO A 53 7.61 11.34 5.84
CA PRO A 53 6.79 10.39 6.58
C PRO A 53 5.56 11.03 7.24
N ASP A 54 5.62 12.33 7.55
CA ASP A 54 4.51 13.07 8.20
C ASP A 54 3.28 13.17 7.30
N ASN A 55 3.47 13.14 5.97
CA ASN A 55 2.38 13.15 5.00
C ASN A 55 1.81 11.74 4.69
N VAL A 56 2.32 10.69 5.34
CA VAL A 56 1.84 9.31 5.14
C VAL A 56 0.96 8.90 6.32
N VAL A 57 -0.33 8.75 6.06
CA VAL A 57 -1.33 8.43 7.11
C VAL A 57 -1.59 6.93 7.29
N LEU A 58 -1.38 6.14 6.24
CA LEU A 58 -1.69 4.72 6.19
C LEU A 58 -0.77 3.99 5.19
N CYS A 59 -0.16 2.90 5.62
CA CYS A 59 0.55 1.95 4.77
C CYS A 59 -0.22 0.63 4.68
N ILE A 60 -0.28 0.06 3.47
CA ILE A 60 -0.90 -1.24 3.22
C ILE A 60 0.15 -2.17 2.62
N LEU A 61 0.46 -3.25 3.34
CA LEU A 61 1.31 -4.32 2.85
C LEU A 61 0.43 -5.47 2.35
N ALA A 62 0.43 -5.69 1.05
CA ALA A 62 -0.28 -6.78 0.42
C ALA A 62 0.70 -7.94 0.15
N THR A 63 0.39 -9.13 0.68
CA THR A 63 1.25 -10.32 0.57
C THR A 63 0.43 -11.56 0.27
N ASP A 64 0.67 -12.25 -0.84
CA ASP A 64 0.10 -13.57 -1.15
C ASP A 64 1.12 -14.70 -0.89
N ASP A 65 0.71 -15.96 -1.00
CA ASP A 65 1.56 -17.14 -0.75
C ASP A 65 2.85 -17.17 -1.60
N GLU A 66 2.80 -16.61 -2.81
CA GLU A 66 3.97 -16.51 -3.69
C GLU A 66 4.98 -15.48 -3.19
N ASP A 67 4.51 -14.36 -2.60
CA ASP A 67 5.35 -13.28 -2.06
C ASP A 67 6.08 -13.70 -0.78
N VAL A 68 5.57 -14.71 -0.07
CA VAL A 68 6.22 -15.27 1.13
C VAL A 68 7.53 -15.97 0.78
N LYS A 69 7.69 -16.43 -0.47
CA LYS A 69 8.91 -17.11 -0.94
C LYS A 69 10.01 -16.13 -1.34
N ASP A 70 9.67 -14.86 -1.60
CA ASP A 70 10.65 -13.84 -1.97
C ASP A 70 11.27 -13.20 -0.73
N VAL A 71 12.48 -13.66 -0.39
CA VAL A 71 13.24 -13.16 0.77
C VAL A 71 13.51 -11.66 0.68
N ALA A 72 13.78 -11.13 -0.52
CA ALA A 72 14.09 -9.71 -0.68
C ALA A 72 12.84 -8.85 -0.43
N LEU A 73 11.68 -9.32 -0.89
CA LEU A 73 10.41 -8.67 -0.64
C LEU A 73 10.03 -8.72 0.85
N GLN A 74 10.24 -9.86 1.51
CA GLN A 74 10.02 -10.00 2.96
C GLN A 74 10.92 -9.05 3.79
N ILE A 75 12.17 -8.83 3.36
CA ILE A 75 13.06 -7.85 3.99
C ILE A 75 12.48 -6.43 3.83
N HIS A 76 12.02 -6.04 2.64
CA HIS A 76 11.41 -4.72 2.45
C HIS A 76 10.16 -4.52 3.28
N PHE A 77 9.27 -5.53 3.37
CA PHE A 77 8.10 -5.46 4.23
C PHE A 77 8.48 -5.30 5.70
N THR A 78 9.51 -6.00 6.15
CA THR A 78 10.02 -5.88 7.52
C THR A 78 10.55 -4.47 7.80
N LEU A 79 11.35 -3.92 6.87
CA LEU A 79 11.91 -2.57 7.00
C LEU A 79 10.83 -1.50 7.00
N ILE A 80 9.88 -1.57 6.07
CA ILE A 80 8.75 -0.63 6.00
C ILE A 80 7.90 -0.72 7.26
N GLN A 81 7.60 -1.94 7.73
CA GLN A 81 6.84 -2.13 8.94
C GLN A 81 7.55 -1.51 10.16
N ALA A 82 8.86 -1.72 10.30
CA ALA A 82 9.66 -1.12 11.37
C ALA A 82 9.62 0.42 11.29
N PHE A 83 9.83 0.98 10.11
CA PHE A 83 9.83 2.43 9.90
C PHE A 83 8.47 3.07 10.20
N CYS A 84 7.36 2.51 9.70
CA CYS A 84 6.02 3.02 9.99
C CYS A 84 5.72 2.96 11.49
N CYS A 85 6.17 1.90 12.15
CA CYS A 85 6.10 1.72 13.60
C CYS A 85 6.82 2.80 14.40
N GLU A 86 8.01 3.21 13.94
CA GLU A 86 8.83 4.23 14.59
C GLU A 86 8.28 5.65 14.40
N ASN A 87 7.53 5.88 13.31
CA ASN A 87 6.95 7.17 12.94
C ASN A 87 5.44 7.26 13.23
N ASP A 88 4.87 6.32 13.99
CA ASP A 88 3.44 6.26 14.35
C ASP A 88 2.48 6.25 13.13
N ILE A 89 2.94 5.70 12.00
CA ILE A 89 2.15 5.53 10.78
C ILE A 89 1.35 4.23 10.89
N ASN A 90 0.02 4.32 10.67
CA ASN A 90 -0.84 3.15 10.68
C ASN A 90 -0.45 2.17 9.56
N ILE A 91 -0.34 0.89 9.90
CA ILE A 91 -0.01 -0.16 8.92
C ILE A 91 -1.01 -1.29 8.96
N LEU A 92 -1.48 -1.69 7.76
CA LEU A 92 -2.39 -2.80 7.56
C LEU A 92 -1.74 -3.86 6.68
N ARG A 93 -1.90 -5.13 7.05
CA ARG A 93 -1.48 -6.26 6.22
C ARG A 93 -2.71 -6.92 5.61
N VAL A 94 -2.71 -7.09 4.29
CA VAL A 94 -3.76 -7.77 3.53
C VAL A 94 -3.19 -8.94 2.77
N ASN A 95 -3.99 -9.99 2.60
CA ASN A 95 -3.58 -11.27 2.01
C ASN A 95 -4.10 -11.47 0.59
N ASN A 96 -4.70 -10.45 -0.02
CA ASN A 96 -5.32 -10.55 -1.34
C ASN A 96 -4.85 -9.38 -2.21
N THR A 97 -3.64 -9.49 -2.76
CA THR A 97 -3.06 -8.47 -3.66
C THR A 97 -3.92 -8.27 -4.90
N ARG A 98 -4.57 -9.34 -5.39
CA ARG A 98 -5.41 -9.30 -6.59
C ARG A 98 -6.61 -8.37 -6.43
N ARG A 99 -7.36 -8.51 -5.34
CA ARG A 99 -8.50 -7.63 -5.04
C ARG A 99 -8.06 -6.18 -4.83
N LEU A 100 -6.93 -5.99 -4.13
CA LEU A 100 -6.35 -4.65 -3.96
C LEU A 100 -6.00 -4.00 -5.31
N ALA A 101 -5.40 -4.78 -6.23
CA ALA A 101 -5.09 -4.30 -7.57
C ALA A 101 -6.35 -3.94 -8.37
N GLU A 102 -7.43 -4.71 -8.25
CA GLU A 102 -8.71 -4.41 -8.90
C GLU A 102 -9.28 -3.06 -8.43
N ILE A 103 -9.25 -2.78 -7.12
CA ILE A 103 -9.72 -1.51 -6.54
C ILE A 103 -8.87 -0.32 -7.01
N LEU A 104 -7.55 -0.51 -7.07
CA LEU A 104 -6.62 0.53 -7.50
C LEU A 104 -6.62 0.74 -9.03
N GLY A 105 -7.54 0.09 -9.76
CA GLY A 105 -7.67 0.26 -11.21
C GLY A 105 -6.59 -0.48 -12.01
N GLY A 106 -6.13 -1.63 -11.50
CA GLY A 106 -5.13 -2.52 -12.10
C GLY A 106 -5.56 -3.06 -13.46
N GLY A 107 -5.49 -2.21 -14.48
CA GLY A 107 -5.75 -2.49 -15.88
C GLY A 107 -5.12 -1.47 -16.83
N GLY A 108 -4.14 -0.67 -16.40
CA GLY A 108 -3.54 0.36 -17.22
C GLY A 108 -2.08 0.64 -16.87
N LYS A 109 -1.18 0.20 -17.74
CA LYS A 109 0.22 0.63 -17.81
C LYS A 109 0.36 2.15 -17.60
N GLN A 110 1.12 2.57 -16.61
CA GLN A 110 1.78 3.88 -16.61
C GLN A 110 3.18 3.73 -16.03
N GLY A 111 4.05 3.18 -16.88
CA GLY A 111 5.50 3.15 -16.76
C GLY A 111 6.07 3.29 -18.16
N GLY A 112 5.61 4.31 -18.87
CA GLY A 112 6.06 4.70 -20.20
C GLY A 112 6.16 6.22 -20.20
N GLU A 113 7.35 6.69 -19.86
CA GLU A 113 7.88 7.99 -20.24
C GLU A 113 7.29 8.52 -21.56
N PRO A 114 6.70 9.71 -21.61
CA PRO A 114 6.63 10.47 -22.84
C PRO A 114 8.04 11.03 -23.07
N LEU A 115 8.83 10.38 -23.93
CA LEU A 115 9.98 11.07 -24.53
C LEU A 115 9.47 12.35 -25.17
N HIS A 116 10.10 13.46 -24.79
CA HIS A 116 9.91 14.80 -25.30
C HIS A 116 9.75 14.82 -26.83
N GLY A 117 8.69 15.47 -27.31
CA GLY A 117 8.54 15.90 -28.69
C GLY A 117 9.61 16.92 -29.11
N PRO A 118 9.74 17.18 -30.43
CA PRO A 118 10.97 17.65 -31.04
C PRO A 118 11.28 19.10 -30.67
N VAL A 119 12.53 19.37 -30.30
CA VAL A 119 13.05 20.73 -30.22
C VAL A 119 13.03 21.33 -31.62
N GLY A 120 12.21 22.36 -31.78
CA GLY A 120 12.04 23.09 -33.03
C GLY A 120 13.36 23.65 -33.57
N ALA A 121 13.49 23.58 -34.88
CA ALA A 121 14.45 24.32 -35.65
C ALA A 121 14.20 25.83 -35.46
N HIS A 122 15.20 26.56 -34.97
CA HIS A 122 15.26 28.02 -35.10
C HIS A 122 16.67 28.42 -35.54
N HIS A 123 16.69 28.88 -36.79
CA HIS A 123 17.60 29.79 -37.52
C HIS A 123 19.01 30.03 -36.97
#